data_AF-X1M381-F1
#
_entry.id   AF-X1M381-F1
#
_cell.length_a   1.000
_cell.length_b   1.000
_cell.length_c   1.000
_cell.angle_alpha   90.00
_cell.angle_beta   90.00
_cell.angle_gamma   90.00
#
_symmetry.space_group_name_H-M   'P 1'
#
loop_
_entity.id
_entity.type
_entity.pdbx_description
1 polymer ?
#
loop_
_entity_poly.entity_id
_entity_poly.type
_entity_poly.pdbx_seq_one_letter_code
_entity_poly.pdbx_strand_id
1 'polypeptide(L)'
;RLLMPSYDVNSFVSAVKKVVKANEDYVPPYDSGGALYIRPLMIGTGPIVGVKPASEYKMIIFTVPVGPYFPEGFQGIDLEITKKYTRAAPGGTGSSKTC
;
A
#
# COMPACT_ATOMS: atom_id res chain seq x y z
N ARG A 1 -6.58 2.52 -13.94
CA ARG A 1 -5.47 3.21 -14.64
C ARG A 1 -4.49 2.24 -15.28
N LEU A 2 -3.96 1.25 -14.54
CA LEU A 2 -2.94 0.31 -15.03
C LEU A 2 -3.46 -0.89 -15.86
N LEU A 3 -4.67 -0.81 -16.41
CA LEU A 3 -5.33 -1.93 -17.12
C LEU A 3 -5.44 -3.23 -16.32
N MET A 4 -5.32 -3.14 -14.98
CA MET A 4 -5.56 -4.25 -14.06
C MET A 4 -7.06 -4.49 -13.92
N PRO A 5 -7.49 -5.75 -13.71
CA PRO A 5 -8.88 -6.05 -13.41
C PRO A 5 -9.31 -5.37 -12.10
N SER A 6 -10.57 -4.97 -12.04
CA SER A 6 -11.14 -4.46 -10.79
C SER A 6 -11.36 -5.61 -9.82
N TYR A 7 -11.14 -5.35 -8.53
CA TYR A 7 -11.41 -6.30 -7.46
C TYR A 7 -12.65 -5.83 -6.70
N ASP A 8 -13.59 -6.76 -6.43
CA ASP A 8 -14.80 -6.44 -5.68
C ASP A 8 -14.47 -5.91 -4.28
N VAL A 9 -15.02 -4.75 -3.92
CA VAL A 9 -14.67 -4.05 -2.69
C VAL A 9 -15.03 -4.88 -1.45
N ASN A 10 -16.17 -5.56 -1.46
CA ASN A 10 -16.60 -6.36 -0.31
C ASN A 10 -15.70 -7.57 -0.10
N SER A 11 -15.35 -8.25 -1.19
CA SER A 11 -14.39 -9.36 -1.19
C SER A 11 -13.02 -8.89 -0.70
N PHE A 12 -12.58 -7.69 -1.10
CA PHE A 12 -11.31 -7.12 -0.68
C PHE A 12 -11.28 -6.86 0.82
N VAL A 13 -12.31 -6.19 1.33
CA VAL A 13 -12.44 -5.90 2.77
C VAL A 13 -12.52 -7.20 3.58
N SER A 14 -13.23 -8.21 3.08
CA SER A 14 -13.28 -9.55 3.71
C SER A 14 -11.91 -10.21 3.78
N ALA A 15 -11.13 -10.16 2.68
CA ALA A 15 -9.77 -10.68 2.65
C ALA A 15 -8.85 -9.94 3.63
N VAL A 16 -8.91 -8.60 3.69
CA VAL A 16 -8.16 -7.80 4.66
C VAL A 16 -8.48 -8.21 6.09
N LYS A 17 -9.76 -8.36 6.44
CA LYS A 17 -10.19 -8.78 7.79
C LYS A 17 -9.64 -10.16 8.15
N LYS A 18 -9.65 -11.12 7.21
CA LYS A 18 -9.06 -12.46 7.42
C LYS A 18 -7.56 -12.38 7.69
N VAL A 19 -6.83 -11.56 6.93
CA VAL A 19 -5.38 -11.37 7.14
C VAL A 19 -5.10 -10.73 8.50
N VAL A 20 -5.84 -9.68 8.88
CA VAL A 20 -5.69 -9.06 10.20
C VAL A 20 -5.97 -10.05 11.32
N LYS A 21 -7.06 -10.82 11.22
CA LYS A 21 -7.41 -11.84 12.22
C LYS A 21 -6.35 -12.94 12.34
N ALA A 22 -5.77 -13.36 11.22
CA ALA A 22 -4.69 -14.35 11.21
C ALA A 22 -3.37 -13.83 11.78
N ASN A 23 -3.22 -12.51 11.96
CA ASN A 23 -2.03 -11.85 12.50
C ASN A 23 -2.36 -11.06 13.77
N GLU A 24 -3.38 -11.48 14.52
CA GLU A 24 -3.85 -10.72 15.69
C GLU A 24 -2.78 -10.59 16.79
N ASP A 25 -1.92 -11.58 16.94
CA ASP A 25 -0.80 -11.57 17.91
C ASP A 25 0.24 -10.47 17.62
N TYR A 26 0.26 -9.94 16.39
CA TYR A 26 1.16 -8.86 15.99
C TYR A 26 0.50 -7.48 16.13
N VAL A 27 -0.77 -7.40 16.52
CA VAL A 27 -1.43 -6.10 16.77
C VAL A 27 -0.79 -5.47 18.01
N PRO A 28 -0.20 -4.25 17.89
CA PRO A 28 0.39 -3.60 19.05
C PRO A 28 -0.64 -3.40 20.19
N PRO A 29 -0.21 -3.48 21.47
CA PRO A 29 -1.10 -3.23 22.60
C PRO A 29 -1.79 -1.86 22.49
N TYR A 30 -3.02 -1.76 22.98
CA TYR A 30 -3.84 -0.54 22.85
C TYR A 30 -3.12 0.72 23.38
N ASP A 31 -2.44 0.62 24.51
CA ASP A 31 -1.75 1.75 25.15
C ASP A 31 -0.37 2.06 24.56
N SER A 32 0.11 1.30 23.57
CA SER A 32 1.45 1.49 22.98
C SER A 32 1.54 2.66 22.00
N GLY A 33 0.40 3.19 21.54
CA GLY A 33 0.36 4.16 20.44
C GLY A 33 0.79 3.59 19.08
N GLY A 34 1.05 2.28 18.99
CA GLY A 34 1.36 1.59 17.75
C GLY A 34 0.11 1.23 16.94
N ALA A 35 0.32 0.77 15.72
CA ALA A 35 -0.74 0.28 14.84
C ALA A 35 -0.27 -0.94 14.04
N LEU A 36 -1.21 -1.75 13.56
CA LEU A 36 -0.92 -2.79 12.57
C LEU A 36 -1.06 -2.19 11.17
N TYR A 37 0.06 -1.93 10.51
CA TYR A 37 0.06 -1.42 9.14
C TYR A 37 -0.33 -2.53 8.16
N ILE A 38 -1.34 -2.27 7.32
CA ILE A 38 -1.83 -3.22 6.30
C ILE A 38 -1.33 -2.77 4.93
N ARG A 39 -0.67 -3.66 4.19
CA ARG A 39 -0.15 -3.41 2.84
C ARG A 39 -0.77 -4.36 1.81
N PRO A 40 -1.90 -3.94 1.19
CA PRO A 40 -2.40 -4.57 -0.02
C PRO A 40 -1.56 -4.14 -1.23
N LEU A 41 -1.26 -5.08 -2.13
CA LEU A 41 -0.69 -4.79 -3.44
C LEU A 41 -1.17 -5.81 -4.47
N MET A 42 -1.27 -5.35 -5.72
CA MET A 42 -1.61 -6.19 -6.86
C MET A 42 -0.47 -6.12 -7.88
N ILE A 43 0.00 -7.28 -8.31
CA ILE A 43 1.06 -7.39 -9.32
C ILE A 43 0.57 -8.24 -10.48
N GLY A 44 0.94 -7.85 -11.70
CA GLY A 44 0.80 -8.73 -12.87
C GLY A 44 1.75 -9.90 -12.75
N THR A 45 1.25 -11.11 -12.89
CA THR A 45 2.04 -12.35 -12.84
C THR A 45 1.85 -13.09 -14.15
N GLY A 46 2.89 -13.76 -14.64
CA GLY A 46 2.81 -14.54 -15.87
C GLY A 46 4.11 -14.50 -16.68
N PRO A 47 4.36 -15.50 -17.53
CA PRO A 47 5.62 -15.63 -18.27
C PRO A 47 5.62 -14.74 -19.53
N ILE A 48 5.58 -13.43 -19.36
CA ILE A 48 5.53 -12.46 -20.46
C ILE A 48 6.69 -11.47 -20.32
N VAL A 49 7.54 -11.38 -21.33
CA VAL A 49 8.60 -10.36 -21.45
C VAL A 49 8.10 -9.12 -22.22
N GLY A 50 7.13 -9.31 -23.12
CA GLY A 50 6.58 -8.23 -23.94
C GLY A 50 5.81 -7.19 -23.13
N VAL A 51 5.86 -5.93 -23.56
CA VAL A 51 5.17 -4.81 -22.89
C VAL A 51 3.67 -4.83 -23.24
N LYS A 52 2.88 -5.52 -22.42
CA LYS A 52 1.41 -5.59 -22.51
C LYS A 52 0.79 -5.88 -21.14
N PRO A 53 -0.53 -5.68 -20.95
CA PRO A 53 -1.21 -6.11 -19.73
C PRO A 53 -0.97 -7.60 -19.44
N ALA A 54 -0.81 -7.93 -18.16
CA ALA A 54 -0.60 -9.31 -17.73
C ALA A 54 -1.89 -10.13 -17.93
N SER A 55 -1.73 -11.42 -18.20
CA SER A 55 -2.86 -12.36 -18.28
C SER A 55 -3.35 -12.81 -16.91
N GLU A 56 -2.48 -12.78 -15.90
CA GLU A 56 -2.80 -13.13 -14.53
C GLU A 56 -2.33 -12.03 -13.58
N TYR A 57 -2.99 -11.93 -12.43
CA TYR A 57 -2.66 -10.97 -11.40
C TYR A 57 -2.70 -11.65 -10.04
N LYS A 58 -1.76 -11.28 -9.17
CA LYS A 58 -1.71 -11.74 -7.79
C LYS A 58 -2.00 -10.57 -6.85
N MET A 59 -3.03 -10.73 -6.03
CA MET A 59 -3.33 -9.82 -4.92
C MET A 59 -2.65 -10.38 -3.67
N ILE A 60 -1.81 -9.56 -3.04
CA ILE A 60 -1.07 -9.90 -1.82
C ILE A 60 -1.46 -8.87 -0.75
N ILE A 61 -1.79 -9.35 0.44
CA ILE A 61 -2.05 -8.51 1.60
C ILE A 61 -1.16 -9.01 2.73
N PHE A 62 -0.31 -8.15 3.25
CA PHE A 62 0.52 -8.45 4.42
C PHE A 62 0.44 -7.33 5.44
N THR A 63 0.90 -7.61 6.65
CA THR A 63 0.82 -6.69 7.79
C THR A 63 2.18 -6.50 8.43
N VAL A 64 2.42 -5.32 9.00
CA VAL A 64 3.64 -4.99 9.75
C VAL A 64 3.25 -4.18 10.98
N PRO A 65 3.64 -4.58 12.21
CA PRO A 65 3.45 -3.73 13.38
C PRO A 65 4.32 -2.48 13.26
N VAL A 66 3.75 -1.31 13.52
CA VAL A 66 4.46 -0.02 13.48
C VAL A 66 4.24 0.73 14.79
N GLY A 67 5.28 1.43 15.23
CA GLY A 67 5.21 2.32 16.39
C GLY A 67 4.66 3.71 16.05
N PRO A 68 4.49 4.58 17.05
CA PRO A 68 4.11 5.97 16.81
C PRO A 68 5.20 6.71 16.03
N TYR A 69 4.79 7.58 15.10
CA TYR A 69 5.72 8.44 14.34
C TYR A 69 6.42 9.48 15.23
N PHE A 70 5.76 9.90 16.31
CA PHE A 70 6.17 11.00 17.19
C PHE A 70 6.02 10.59 18.66
N PRO A 71 6.86 9.67 19.19
CA PRO A 71 6.72 9.16 20.55
C PRO A 71 6.83 10.25 21.63
N GLU A 72 7.59 11.32 21.36
CA GLU A 72 7.83 12.43 22.28
C GLU A 72 6.96 13.68 21.99
N GLY A 73 5.98 13.56 21.08
CA GLY A 73 5.15 14.67 20.61
C GLY A 73 5.52 15.16 19.21
N PHE A 74 4.61 15.91 18.59
CA PHE A 74 4.75 16.35 17.19
C PHE A 74 6.03 17.16 16.97
N GLN A 75 6.83 16.71 16.01
CA GLN A 75 8.03 17.40 15.56
C GLN A 75 7.88 17.75 14.07
N GLY A 76 8.09 19.02 13.74
CA GLY A 76 8.14 19.43 12.33
C GLY A 76 9.30 18.76 11.60
N ILE A 77 9.16 18.59 10.29
CA ILE A 77 10.23 18.12 9.41
C ILE A 77 10.64 19.23 8.46
N ASP A 78 11.92 19.28 8.14
CA ASP A 78 12.43 20.17 7.09
C ASP A 78 12.03 19.64 5.70
N LEU A 79 11.63 20.54 4.81
CA LEU A 79 11.19 20.21 3.45
C LEU A 79 12.10 20.88 2.42
N GLU A 80 12.53 20.11 1.41
CA GLU A 80 13.23 20.65 0.26
C GLU A 80 12.24 21.01 -0.85
N ILE A 81 12.33 22.25 -1.34
CA ILE A 81 11.58 22.72 -2.52
C ILE A 81 12.54 22.76 -3.69
N THR A 82 12.27 21.96 -4.72
CA THR A 82 13.15 21.83 -5.88
C THR A 82 12.37 21.94 -7.19
N LYS A 83 12.97 22.61 -8.18
CA LYS A 83 12.48 22.66 -9.56
C LYS A 83 13.11 21.59 -10.46
N LYS A 84 14.10 20.85 -9.94
CA LYS A 84 14.85 19.83 -10.70
C LYS A 84 14.04 18.54 -10.89
N TYR A 85 13.20 18.20 -9.93
CA TYR A 85 12.42 16.96 -9.92
C TYR A 85 10.93 17.26 -9.93
N THR A 86 10.17 16.44 -10.66
CA THR A 86 8.71 16.55 -10.75
C THR A 86 8.09 15.25 -10.29
N ARG A 87 7.18 15.30 -9.31
CA ARG A 87 6.49 14.12 -8.77
C ARG A 87 5.55 13.46 -9.78
N ALA A 88 4.84 14.27 -10.58
CA ALA A 88 3.85 13.82 -11.53
C ALA A 88 3.61 14.88 -12.62
N ALA A 89 3.25 14.45 -13.83
CA ALA A 89 2.89 15.32 -14.95
C ALA A 89 1.39 15.19 -15.29
N PRO A 90 0.77 16.20 -15.93
CA PRO A 90 -0.58 16.09 -16.47
C PRO A 90 -0.73 14.86 -17.36
N GLY A 91 -1.82 14.11 -17.18
CA GLY A 91 -2.04 12.86 -17.92
C GLY A 91 -1.19 11.67 -17.46
N GLY A 92 -0.34 11.81 -16.44
CA GLY A 92 0.49 10.72 -15.90
C GLY A 92 -0.27 9.74 -15.01
N THR A 93 0.42 9.16 -14.03
CA THR A 93 -0.11 8.21 -13.04
C THR A 93 -0.13 8.77 -11.61
N GLY A 94 0.21 10.05 -11.41
CA GLY A 94 0.40 10.64 -10.08
C GLY A 94 -0.84 10.72 -9.18
N SER A 95 -2.03 10.40 -9.70
CA SER A 95 -3.28 10.25 -8.95
C SER A 95 -3.58 8.80 -8.54
N SER A 96 -2.79 7.84 -9.03
CA SER A 96 -2.92 6.42 -8.74
C SER A 96 -1.72 5.96 -7.90
N LYS A 97 -1.96 5.05 -6.94
CA LYS A 97 -0.89 4.46 -6.13
C LYS A 97 -0.22 3.32 -6.89
N THR A 98 0.66 3.68 -7.81
CA THR A 98 1.36 2.75 -8.71
C THR A 98 2.85 2.74 -8.38
N CYS A 99 3.48 1.57 -8.49
CA CYS A 99 4.93 1.42 -8.50
C CYS A 99 5.48 1.55 -9.91
#